data_AF-V5H908-F1
#
_entry.id   AF-V5H908-F1
#
_cell.length_a   1.000
_cell.length_b   1.000
_cell.length_c   1.000
_cell.angle_alpha   90.00
_cell.angle_beta   90.00
_cell.angle_gamma   90.00
#
_symmetry.space_group_name_H-M   'P 1'
#
loop_
_entity.id
_entity.type
_entity.pdbx_description
1 polymer ?
#
loop_
_entity_poly.entity_id
_entity_poly.type
_entity_poly.pdbx_seq_one_letter_code
_entity_poly.pdbx_strand_id
1 'polypeptide(L)'
;LYIRAIGLHQRSEYAEECRVVEEVIESYLQAEEDCKILCEDFSPQRIWTRDFPAVARDHLVSALKCKSQCASQLSYFNGRRYQNFFASLYQHLQFCYYHSQNLPKACEANQSFLLLVPDDADMWHNQAFYAQLPNVEEAWFKARKEVVEYLERQQREQDLLRRLELRINERPAPGEVSTTESPPRRNVTVVEDERSLNGSRFVAEGFLTEDQCNSLVELAAEVAVAGDGYDGKQSPHSRFETFNGITLGSIAVLTRKGVVDDGLARLLLDTSEQARNYVEAYFALRSRLHFSYTHLVCRTAMTVEKEGPRNDMSHAVHADNCLLQPNGDCIKQRPAPIWRDYSAVLYLNDDFKG
;
A
#
# COMPACT_ATOMS: atom_id res chain seq x y z
N LEU A 1 -20.36 3.28 29.86
CA LEU A 1 -21.29 2.13 29.92
C LEU A 1 -20.70 0.93 30.67
N TYR A 2 -19.49 0.45 30.35
CA TYR A 2 -18.88 -0.71 31.02
C TYR A 2 -18.82 -0.63 32.57
N ILE A 3 -18.37 0.49 33.14
CA ILE A 3 -18.34 0.69 34.60
C ILE A 3 -19.75 0.56 35.22
N ARG A 4 -20.79 0.97 34.49
CA ARG A 4 -22.18 0.81 34.92
C ARG A 4 -22.59 -0.67 34.93
N ALA A 5 -22.20 -1.45 33.92
CA ALA A 5 -22.44 -2.89 33.88
C ALA A 5 -21.82 -3.61 35.10
N ILE A 6 -20.56 -3.29 35.44
CA ILE A 6 -19.90 -3.84 36.65
C ILE A 6 -20.70 -3.51 37.91
N GLY A 7 -21.18 -2.26 38.04
CA GLY A 7 -22.00 -1.85 39.18
C GLY A 7 -23.36 -2.58 39.26
N LEU A 8 -23.98 -2.88 38.11
CA LEU A 8 -25.22 -3.65 38.05
C LEU A 8 -24.99 -5.11 38.45
N HIS A 9 -23.88 -5.71 38.01
CA HIS A 9 -23.46 -7.05 38.40
C HIS A 9 -23.35 -7.19 39.92
N GLN A 10 -22.66 -6.23 40.56
CA GLN A 10 -22.46 -6.21 42.01
C GLN A 10 -23.76 -6.09 42.82
N ARG A 11 -24.81 -5.51 42.21
CA ARG A 11 -26.14 -5.37 42.81
C ARG A 11 -27.11 -6.47 42.37
N SER A 12 -26.63 -7.45 41.61
CA SER A 12 -27.43 -8.56 41.05
C SER A 12 -28.59 -8.10 40.16
N GLU A 13 -28.45 -6.95 39.51
CA GLU A 13 -29.44 -6.39 38.57
C GLU A 13 -29.21 -6.94 37.15
N TYR A 14 -29.30 -8.26 36.99
CA TYR A 14 -28.83 -8.96 35.79
C TYR A 14 -29.57 -8.60 34.49
N ALA A 15 -30.88 -8.33 34.55
CA ALA A 15 -31.65 -7.97 33.37
C ALA A 15 -31.17 -6.65 32.75
N GLU A 16 -30.89 -5.64 33.60
CA GLU A 16 -30.35 -4.36 33.14
C GLU A 16 -28.85 -4.47 32.84
N GLU A 17 -28.09 -5.31 33.55
CA GLU A 17 -26.70 -5.63 33.20
C GLU A 17 -26.62 -6.14 31.75
N CYS A 18 -27.42 -7.13 31.37
CA CYS A 18 -27.44 -7.66 30.01
C CYS A 18 -27.69 -6.56 28.98
N ARG A 19 -28.71 -5.73 29.21
CA ARG A 19 -29.04 -4.63 28.29
C ARG A 19 -27.87 -3.66 28.12
N VAL A 20 -27.20 -3.31 29.21
CA VAL A 20 -26.05 -2.40 29.18
C VAL A 20 -24.83 -3.05 28.52
N VAL A 21 -24.57 -4.34 28.76
CA VAL A 21 -23.40 -5.04 28.17
C VAL A 21 -23.57 -5.21 26.67
N GLU A 22 -24.78 -5.53 26.17
CA GLU A 22 -25.06 -5.55 24.73
C GLU A 22 -24.74 -4.18 24.09
N GLU A 23 -25.18 -3.09 24.72
CA GLU A 23 -24.88 -1.71 24.27
C GLU A 23 -23.37 -1.40 24.29
N VAL A 24 -22.63 -1.96 25.26
CA VAL A 24 -21.16 -1.82 25.33
C VAL A 24 -20.48 -2.57 24.18
N ILE A 25 -20.96 -3.75 23.78
CA ILE A 25 -20.40 -4.52 22.67
C ILE A 25 -20.56 -3.75 21.36
N GLU A 26 -21.76 -3.25 21.07
CA GLU A 26 -22.01 -2.42 19.88
C GLU A 26 -21.11 -1.17 19.88
N SER A 27 -21.05 -0.47 21.01
CA SER A 27 -20.19 0.71 21.17
C SER A 27 -18.70 0.39 21.03
N TYR A 28 -18.25 -0.76 21.52
CA TYR A 28 -16.86 -1.19 21.41
C TYR A 28 -16.49 -1.49 19.95
N LEU A 29 -17.34 -2.23 19.23
CA LEU A 29 -17.10 -2.57 17.83
C LEU A 29 -17.06 -1.32 16.95
N GLN A 30 -17.97 -0.36 17.19
CA GLN A 30 -17.95 0.92 16.50
C GLN A 30 -16.67 1.72 16.83
N ALA A 31 -16.30 1.82 18.11
CA ALA A 31 -15.10 2.54 18.50
C ALA A 31 -13.80 1.90 17.96
N GLU A 32 -13.77 0.57 17.82
CA GLU A 32 -12.65 -0.11 17.18
C GLU A 32 -12.59 0.21 15.69
N GLU A 33 -13.73 0.21 15.00
CA GLU A 33 -13.80 0.56 13.58
C GLU A 33 -13.35 2.02 13.36
N ASP A 34 -13.85 2.96 14.17
CA ASP A 34 -13.45 4.37 14.12
C ASP A 34 -11.94 4.54 14.34
N CYS A 35 -11.37 3.83 15.33
CA CYS A 35 -9.93 3.81 15.55
C CYS A 35 -9.16 3.29 14.32
N LYS A 36 -9.65 2.23 13.68
CA LYS A 36 -9.00 1.63 12.51
C LYS A 36 -9.08 2.55 11.28
N ILE A 37 -10.17 3.28 11.10
CA ILE A 37 -10.31 4.26 10.01
C ILE A 37 -9.27 5.38 10.17
N LEU A 38 -9.07 5.88 11.40
CA LEU A 38 -8.06 6.91 11.69
C LEU A 38 -6.62 6.46 11.41
N CYS A 39 -6.36 5.15 11.38
CA CYS A 39 -5.06 4.61 11.01
C CYS A 39 -4.75 4.74 9.51
N GLU A 40 -5.76 4.95 8.65
CA GLU A 40 -5.57 5.12 7.19
C GLU A 40 -5.10 6.53 6.83
N ASP A 41 -5.49 7.53 7.63
CA ASP A 41 -5.02 8.92 7.48
C ASP A 41 -3.60 9.12 8.04
N PHE A 42 -3.10 8.17 8.83
CA PHE A 42 -1.75 8.21 9.39
C PHE A 42 -0.70 7.81 8.35
N SER A 43 -0.29 8.77 7.53
CA SER A 43 1.00 8.70 6.82
C SER A 43 2.09 9.22 7.75
N PRO A 44 3.16 8.45 8.06
CA PRO A 44 4.31 9.01 8.73
C PRO A 44 4.85 10.14 7.85
N GLN A 45 4.58 11.38 8.27
CA GLN A 45 5.04 12.61 7.65
C GLN A 45 6.57 12.67 7.76
N ARG A 46 7.27 11.90 6.92
CA ARG A 46 8.73 11.89 6.69
C ARG A 46 9.11 10.71 5.79
N ILE A 47 8.50 10.62 4.61
CA ILE A 47 9.04 9.75 3.56
C ILE A 47 9.52 10.62 2.41
N TRP A 48 10.82 10.93 2.44
CA TRP A 48 11.56 11.57 1.35
C TRP A 48 12.00 10.54 0.31
N THR A 49 11.12 9.61 -0.07
CA THR A 49 11.38 8.64 -1.14
C THR A 49 10.27 8.73 -2.17
N ARG A 50 10.65 8.77 -3.45
CA ARG A 50 9.70 8.86 -4.56
C ARG A 50 9.19 7.48 -5.06
N ASP A 51 9.79 6.36 -4.63
CA ASP A 51 9.35 4.98 -4.97
C ASP A 51 7.96 4.70 -4.40
N PHE A 52 6.93 4.88 -5.24
CA PHE A 52 5.54 4.70 -4.86
C PHE A 52 5.26 3.29 -4.29
N PRO A 53 5.72 2.18 -4.87
CA PRO A 53 5.62 0.86 -4.25
C PRO A 53 6.19 0.78 -2.83
N ALA A 54 7.39 1.32 -2.58
CA ALA A 54 7.98 1.32 -1.24
C ALA A 54 7.18 2.19 -0.26
N VAL A 55 6.79 3.40 -0.68
CA VAL A 55 5.97 4.32 0.11
C VAL A 55 4.61 3.72 0.43
N ALA A 56 3.94 3.11 -0.54
CA ALA A 56 2.65 2.46 -0.37
C ALA A 56 2.74 1.25 0.56
N ARG A 57 3.79 0.43 0.42
CA ARG A 57 4.05 -0.69 1.33
C ARG A 57 4.32 -0.20 2.75
N ASP A 58 5.17 0.80 2.91
CA ASP A 58 5.54 1.32 4.24
C ASP A 58 4.34 2.00 4.92
N HIS A 59 3.52 2.74 4.16
CA HIS A 59 2.26 3.27 4.63
C HIS A 59 1.29 2.16 5.04
N LEU A 60 1.13 1.12 4.22
CA LEU A 60 0.26 -0.02 4.53
C LEU A 60 0.72 -0.76 5.80
N VAL A 61 2.02 -0.97 5.96
CA VAL A 61 2.59 -1.58 7.19
C VAL A 61 2.37 -0.68 8.39
N SER A 62 2.57 0.63 8.27
CA SER A 62 2.29 1.61 9.32
C SER A 62 0.81 1.59 9.73
N ALA A 63 -0.10 1.61 8.76
CA ALA A 63 -1.54 1.55 8.99
C ALA A 63 -1.93 0.25 9.69
N LEU A 64 -1.44 -0.91 9.25
CA LEU A 64 -1.71 -2.21 9.89
C LEU A 64 -1.16 -2.27 11.31
N LYS A 65 0.04 -1.73 11.57
CA LYS A 65 0.59 -1.61 12.93
C LYS A 65 -0.29 -0.75 13.82
N CYS A 66 -0.76 0.39 13.31
CA CYS A 66 -1.71 1.24 14.03
C CYS A 66 -3.01 0.48 14.34
N LYS A 67 -3.63 -0.16 13.34
CA LYS A 67 -4.87 -0.94 13.49
C LYS A 67 -4.72 -2.04 14.56
N SER A 68 -3.55 -2.71 14.60
CA SER A 68 -3.26 -3.75 15.60
C SER A 68 -3.25 -3.25 17.06
N GLN A 69 -3.14 -1.94 17.27
CA GLN A 69 -3.13 -1.33 18.60
C GLN A 69 -4.52 -0.89 19.08
N CYS A 70 -5.53 -0.81 18.20
CA CYS A 70 -6.86 -0.28 18.55
C CYS A 70 -7.51 -1.01 19.72
N ALA A 71 -7.53 -2.35 19.71
CA ALA A 71 -8.06 -3.15 20.82
C ALA A 71 -7.33 -2.86 22.14
N SER A 72 -6.01 -2.66 22.10
CA SER A 72 -5.22 -2.30 23.28
C SER A 72 -5.54 -0.89 23.77
N GLN A 73 -5.72 0.09 22.87
CA GLN A 73 -6.07 1.46 23.22
C GLN A 73 -7.45 1.55 23.87
N LEU A 74 -8.43 0.81 23.34
CA LEU A 74 -9.79 0.72 23.88
C LEU A 74 -9.89 -0.04 25.21
N SER A 75 -8.82 -0.72 25.62
CA SER A 75 -8.75 -1.45 26.88
C SER A 75 -8.35 -0.57 28.07
N TYR A 76 -8.11 0.73 27.89
CA TYR A 76 -7.73 1.65 28.96
C TYR A 76 -8.93 2.45 29.49
N PHE A 77 -9.17 2.37 30.79
CA PHE A 77 -10.15 3.20 31.50
C PHE A 77 -9.50 3.82 32.73
N ASN A 78 -9.59 5.15 32.88
CA ASN A 78 -9.03 5.91 34.00
C ASN A 78 -7.55 5.56 34.31
N GLY A 79 -6.74 5.38 33.26
CA GLY A 79 -5.32 5.07 33.39
C GLY A 79 -4.99 3.61 33.73
N ARG A 80 -5.98 2.72 33.83
CA ARG A 80 -5.79 1.28 34.04
C ARG A 80 -6.13 0.50 32.77
N ARG A 81 -5.29 -0.47 32.42
CA ARG A 81 -5.53 -1.41 31.33
C ARG A 81 -6.33 -2.61 31.83
N TYR A 82 -7.38 -2.97 31.13
CA TYR A 82 -8.18 -4.16 31.37
C TYR A 82 -7.77 -5.22 30.36
N GLN A 83 -7.18 -6.32 30.83
CA GLN A 83 -6.79 -7.42 29.95
C GLN A 83 -8.03 -8.10 29.39
N ASN A 84 -7.94 -8.55 28.13
CA ASN A 84 -9.03 -9.23 27.43
C ASN A 84 -10.37 -8.48 27.52
N PHE A 85 -10.34 -7.14 27.44
CA PHE A 85 -11.51 -6.30 27.68
C PHE A 85 -12.73 -6.73 26.86
N PHE A 86 -12.57 -6.96 25.56
CA PHE A 86 -13.66 -7.41 24.70
C PHE A 86 -14.21 -8.78 25.12
N ALA A 87 -13.33 -9.74 25.45
CA ALA A 87 -13.75 -11.05 25.95
C ALA A 87 -14.52 -10.92 27.28
N SER A 88 -14.09 -10.04 28.18
CA SER A 88 -14.76 -9.82 29.47
C SER A 88 -16.23 -9.40 29.32
N LEU A 89 -16.61 -8.77 28.20
CA LEU A 89 -18.02 -8.44 27.92
C LEU A 89 -18.86 -9.72 27.78
N TYR A 90 -18.32 -10.76 27.14
CA TYR A 90 -18.98 -12.05 27.01
C TYR A 90 -19.00 -12.84 28.31
N GLN A 91 -18.01 -12.63 29.19
CA GLN A 91 -18.05 -13.13 30.56
C GLN A 91 -19.22 -12.51 31.33
N HIS A 92 -19.45 -11.20 31.23
CA HIS A 92 -20.60 -10.55 31.84
C HIS A 92 -21.92 -11.03 31.23
N LEU A 93 -22.00 -11.15 29.89
CA LEU A 93 -23.20 -11.64 29.21
C LEU A 93 -23.59 -13.05 29.64
N GLN A 94 -22.64 -14.00 29.76
CA GLN A 94 -23.01 -15.36 30.15
C GLN A 94 -23.67 -15.40 31.54
N PHE A 95 -23.16 -14.63 32.51
CA PHE A 95 -23.72 -14.58 33.86
C PHE A 95 -25.07 -13.90 33.88
N CYS A 96 -25.19 -12.74 33.25
CA CYS A 96 -26.44 -11.99 33.28
C CYS A 96 -27.56 -12.77 32.56
N TYR A 97 -27.25 -13.46 31.45
CA TYR A 97 -28.21 -14.29 30.72
C TYR A 97 -28.60 -15.54 31.51
N TYR A 98 -27.63 -16.19 32.17
CA TYR A 98 -27.90 -17.32 33.04
C TYR A 98 -28.86 -16.95 34.18
N HIS A 99 -28.58 -15.85 34.90
CA HIS A 99 -29.45 -15.38 35.98
C HIS A 99 -30.81 -14.85 35.49
N SER A 100 -30.90 -14.45 34.23
CA SER A 100 -32.15 -14.07 33.57
C SER A 100 -32.88 -15.26 32.90
N GLN A 101 -32.46 -16.50 33.18
CA GLN A 101 -33.03 -17.75 32.64
C GLN A 101 -32.98 -17.87 31.11
N ASN A 102 -32.06 -17.17 30.45
CA ASN A 102 -31.84 -17.28 29.00
C ASN A 102 -30.62 -18.17 28.71
N LEU A 103 -30.80 -19.47 28.92
CA LEU A 103 -29.73 -20.47 28.72
C LEU A 103 -29.14 -20.50 27.30
N PRO A 104 -29.94 -20.36 26.20
CA PRO A 104 -29.36 -20.32 24.85
C PRO A 104 -28.35 -19.19 24.69
N LYS A 105 -28.69 -17.97 25.13
CA LYS A 105 -27.78 -16.82 25.04
C LYS A 105 -26.61 -16.90 26.01
N ALA A 106 -26.79 -17.53 27.18
CA ALA A 106 -25.70 -17.77 28.11
C ALA A 106 -24.65 -18.71 27.52
N CYS A 107 -25.07 -19.79 26.86
CA CYS A 107 -24.19 -20.72 26.16
C CYS A 107 -23.48 -20.05 24.97
N GLU A 108 -24.19 -19.22 24.20
CA GLU A 108 -23.64 -18.48 23.07
C GLU A 108 -22.54 -17.48 23.54
N ALA A 109 -22.78 -16.78 24.64
CA ALA A 109 -21.81 -15.86 25.24
C ALA A 109 -20.59 -16.60 25.82
N ASN A 110 -20.79 -17.72 26.50
CA ASN A 110 -19.72 -18.57 26.99
C ASN A 110 -18.81 -19.08 25.85
N GLN A 111 -19.41 -19.59 24.76
CA GLN A 111 -18.66 -20.03 23.59
C GLN A 111 -17.93 -18.86 22.90
N SER A 112 -18.53 -17.68 22.86
CA SER A 112 -17.91 -16.46 22.32
C SER A 112 -16.67 -16.05 23.13
N PHE A 113 -16.74 -16.15 24.46
CA PHE A 113 -15.58 -15.91 25.32
C PHE A 113 -14.45 -16.91 25.03
N LEU A 114 -14.76 -18.21 24.99
CA LEU A 114 -13.76 -19.25 24.75
C LEU A 114 -13.11 -19.15 23.38
N LEU A 115 -13.84 -18.63 22.38
CA LEU A 115 -13.24 -18.35 21.08
C LEU A 115 -12.20 -17.21 21.14
N LEU A 116 -12.39 -16.23 22.03
CA LEU A 116 -11.45 -15.12 22.25
C LEU A 116 -10.30 -15.49 23.19
N VAL A 117 -10.55 -16.34 24.18
CA VAL A 117 -9.59 -16.76 25.21
C VAL A 117 -9.71 -18.27 25.44
N PRO A 118 -9.09 -19.11 24.58
CA PRO A 118 -9.30 -20.55 24.58
C PRO A 118 -8.67 -21.28 25.78
N ASP A 119 -7.71 -20.65 26.46
CA ASP A 119 -6.98 -21.24 27.58
C ASP A 119 -7.58 -20.91 28.96
N ASP A 120 -8.76 -20.27 29.00
CA ASP A 120 -9.40 -19.86 30.25
C ASP A 120 -10.11 -21.03 30.96
N ALA A 121 -9.49 -21.51 32.05
CA ALA A 121 -9.98 -22.67 32.79
C ALA A 121 -11.36 -22.46 33.43
N ASP A 122 -11.64 -21.24 33.90
CA ASP A 122 -12.92 -20.92 34.56
C ASP A 122 -14.06 -20.91 33.54
N MET A 123 -13.82 -20.41 32.33
CA MET A 123 -14.82 -20.41 31.28
C MET A 123 -15.13 -21.81 30.75
N TRP A 124 -14.12 -22.69 30.66
CA TRP A 124 -14.35 -24.11 30.37
C TRP A 124 -15.14 -24.82 31.46
N HIS A 125 -14.90 -24.50 32.74
CA HIS A 125 -15.70 -25.01 33.84
C HIS A 125 -17.17 -24.55 33.72
N ASN A 126 -17.39 -23.28 33.38
CA ASN A 126 -18.73 -22.75 33.13
C ASN A 126 -19.41 -23.45 31.94
N GLN A 127 -18.67 -23.74 30.86
CA GLN A 127 -19.22 -24.48 29.73
C GLN A 127 -19.67 -25.89 30.15
N ALA A 128 -18.83 -26.61 30.90
CA ALA A 128 -19.14 -27.93 31.42
C ALA A 128 -20.35 -27.90 32.38
N PHE A 129 -20.46 -26.85 33.19
CA PHE A 129 -21.63 -26.61 34.04
C PHE A 129 -22.90 -26.44 33.21
N TYR A 130 -22.90 -25.55 32.21
CA TYR A 130 -24.08 -25.34 31.35
C TYR A 130 -24.48 -26.61 30.60
N ALA A 131 -23.51 -27.37 30.09
CA ALA A 131 -23.77 -28.62 29.37
C ALA A 131 -24.45 -29.70 30.24
N GLN A 132 -24.38 -29.59 31.57
CA GLN A 132 -25.04 -30.51 32.52
C GLN A 132 -26.44 -30.05 32.94
N LEU A 133 -26.84 -28.82 32.58
CA LEU A 133 -28.17 -28.31 32.94
C LEU A 133 -29.28 -28.99 32.12
N PRO A 134 -30.46 -29.22 32.72
CA PRO A 134 -31.58 -29.80 32.01
C PRO A 134 -32.04 -28.89 30.87
N ASN A 135 -32.38 -29.49 29.73
CA ASN A 135 -32.88 -28.82 28.53
C ASN A 135 -31.88 -27.88 27.83
N VAL A 136 -30.57 -28.03 28.08
CA VAL A 136 -29.53 -27.37 27.27
C VAL A 136 -29.22 -28.23 26.04
N GLU A 137 -29.15 -27.61 24.87
CA GLU A 137 -28.79 -28.26 23.62
C GLU A 137 -27.34 -27.95 23.24
N GLU A 138 -26.63 -28.95 22.72
CA GLU A 138 -25.26 -28.78 22.22
C GLU A 138 -25.18 -27.68 21.14
N ALA A 139 -26.23 -27.53 20.32
CA ALA A 139 -26.33 -26.50 19.28
C ALA A 139 -26.31 -25.05 19.79
N TRP A 140 -26.51 -24.83 21.10
CA TRP A 140 -26.45 -23.48 21.70
C TRP A 140 -25.01 -23.02 21.96
N PHE A 141 -24.03 -23.94 21.99
CA PHE A 141 -22.60 -23.62 22.14
C PHE A 141 -21.99 -23.22 20.80
N LYS A 142 -22.45 -22.10 20.26
CA LYS A 142 -21.90 -21.45 19.07
C LYS A 142 -21.46 -20.04 19.44
N ALA A 143 -20.33 -19.58 18.91
CA ALA A 143 -19.92 -18.20 19.13
C ALA A 143 -20.84 -17.24 18.35
N ARG A 144 -21.07 -16.05 18.91
CA ARG A 144 -21.80 -14.98 18.24
C ARG A 144 -21.07 -14.56 16.97
N LYS A 145 -21.85 -14.20 15.95
CA LYS A 145 -21.35 -13.91 14.60
C LYS A 145 -20.29 -12.80 14.61
N GLU A 146 -20.53 -11.73 15.35
CA GLU A 146 -19.61 -10.60 15.46
C GLU A 146 -18.27 -10.96 16.09
N VAL A 147 -18.20 -11.99 16.95
CA VAL A 147 -16.93 -12.48 17.52
C VAL A 147 -16.14 -13.23 16.46
N VAL A 148 -16.83 -14.06 15.67
CA VAL A 148 -16.22 -14.77 14.55
C VAL A 148 -15.66 -13.77 13.53
N GLU A 149 -16.48 -12.79 13.12
CA GLU A 149 -16.06 -11.74 12.18
C GLU A 149 -14.91 -10.87 12.73
N TYR A 150 -14.94 -10.56 14.03
CA TYR A 150 -13.87 -9.85 14.72
C TYR A 150 -12.53 -10.58 14.62
N LEU A 151 -12.51 -11.88 14.95
CA LEU A 151 -11.31 -12.71 14.92
C LEU A 151 -10.81 -12.95 13.49
N GLU A 152 -11.70 -13.22 12.54
CA GLU A 152 -11.35 -13.37 11.12
C GLU A 152 -10.73 -12.09 10.56
N ARG A 153 -11.25 -10.91 10.96
CA ARG A 153 -10.66 -9.62 10.59
C ARG A 153 -9.26 -9.46 11.20
N GLN A 154 -9.11 -9.71 12.50
CA GLN A 154 -7.81 -9.61 13.18
C GLN A 154 -6.76 -10.54 12.57
N GLN A 155 -7.13 -11.79 12.28
CA GLN A 155 -6.23 -12.76 11.67
C GLN A 155 -5.80 -12.32 10.27
N ARG A 156 -6.74 -11.85 9.42
CA ARG A 156 -6.42 -11.32 8.08
C ARG A 156 -5.46 -10.14 8.13
N GLU A 157 -5.68 -9.20 9.06
CA GLU A 157 -4.82 -8.03 9.25
C GLU A 157 -3.41 -8.43 9.73
N GLN A 158 -3.30 -9.34 10.71
CA GLN A 158 -2.02 -9.84 11.22
C GLN A 158 -1.26 -10.66 10.18
N ASP A 159 -1.93 -11.52 9.42
CA ASP A 159 -1.32 -12.31 8.36
C ASP A 159 -0.84 -11.43 7.21
N LEU A 160 -1.57 -10.37 6.88
CA LEU A 160 -1.12 -9.37 5.91
C LEU A 160 0.11 -8.62 6.43
N LEU A 161 0.07 -8.13 7.67
CA LEU A 161 1.21 -7.44 8.29
C LEU A 161 2.46 -8.32 8.31
N ARG A 162 2.34 -9.57 8.77
CA ARG A 162 3.44 -10.54 8.80
C ARG A 162 4.04 -10.75 7.42
N ARG A 163 3.20 -10.97 6.39
CA ARG A 163 3.67 -11.15 5.00
C ARG A 163 4.37 -9.92 4.43
N LEU A 164 3.96 -8.73 4.83
CA LEU A 164 4.60 -7.48 4.40
C LEU A 164 5.92 -7.25 5.13
N GLU A 165 5.97 -7.51 6.44
CA GLU A 165 7.19 -7.40 7.24
C GLU A 165 8.26 -8.41 6.84
N LEU A 166 7.86 -9.66 6.52
CA LEU A 166 8.78 -10.65 5.95
C LEU A 166 9.41 -10.13 4.65
N ARG A 167 8.62 -9.57 3.75
CA ARG A 167 9.11 -8.97 2.49
C ARG A 167 9.94 -7.69 2.68
N ILE A 168 9.81 -7.00 3.81
CA ILE A 168 10.67 -5.85 4.18
C ILE A 168 12.01 -6.34 4.76
N ASN A 169 11.97 -7.38 5.59
CA ASN A 169 13.13 -7.91 6.30
C ASN A 169 13.93 -8.93 5.50
N GLU A 170 13.37 -9.45 4.42
CA GLU A 170 14.12 -10.09 3.34
C GLU A 170 15.10 -9.07 2.77
N ARG A 171 16.36 -9.10 3.25
CA ARG A 171 17.46 -8.78 2.36
C ARG A 171 17.27 -9.67 1.13
N PRO A 172 17.33 -9.14 -0.10
CA PRO A 172 17.32 -10.01 -1.25
C PRO A 172 18.42 -11.03 -1.03
N ALA A 173 18.05 -12.31 -0.95
CA ALA A 173 19.03 -13.38 -1.07
C ALA A 173 19.78 -13.11 -2.39
N PRO A 174 21.11 -13.24 -2.44
CA PRO A 174 21.80 -13.27 -3.72
C PRO A 174 21.28 -14.50 -4.47
N GLY A 175 20.30 -14.28 -5.34
CA GLY A 175 19.58 -15.32 -6.06
C GLY A 175 18.30 -15.76 -5.36
N GLU A 176 17.21 -15.03 -5.59
CA GLU A 176 15.92 -15.58 -6.02
C GLU A 176 14.98 -14.39 -6.27
N VAL A 177 15.24 -13.72 -7.39
CA VAL A 177 14.25 -12.88 -8.04
C VAL A 177 13.17 -13.83 -8.54
N SER A 178 11.95 -13.70 -8.01
CA SER A 178 10.78 -14.37 -8.58
C SER A 178 10.71 -14.00 -10.06
N THR A 179 11.02 -14.99 -10.89
CA THR A 179 11.06 -14.91 -12.34
C THR A 179 9.64 -14.84 -12.89
N THR A 180 9.06 -13.64 -12.90
CA THR A 180 8.51 -13.18 -14.17
C THR A 180 9.65 -12.51 -14.94
N GLU A 181 10.69 -13.29 -15.22
CA GLU A 181 11.72 -12.90 -16.16
C GLU A 181 11.06 -12.93 -17.53
N SER A 182 10.67 -11.75 -18.01
CA SER A 182 10.81 -11.49 -19.42
C SER A 182 12.31 -11.47 -19.67
N PRO A 183 12.92 -12.49 -20.33
CA PRO A 183 14.33 -12.42 -20.67
C PRO A 183 14.58 -11.13 -21.44
N PRO A 184 15.76 -10.48 -21.29
CA PRO A 184 16.10 -9.33 -22.11
C PRO A 184 15.84 -9.71 -23.58
N ARG A 185 15.01 -8.93 -24.28
CA ARG A 185 14.64 -9.24 -25.67
C ARG A 185 15.95 -9.32 -26.46
N ARG A 186 16.13 -10.39 -27.21
CA ARG A 186 17.36 -10.68 -27.98
C ARG A 186 17.71 -9.64 -29.05
N ASN A 187 16.84 -8.65 -29.27
CA ASN A 187 16.95 -7.66 -30.34
C ASN A 187 17.29 -6.25 -29.84
N VAL A 188 17.68 -6.08 -28.56
CA VAL A 188 18.16 -4.78 -28.07
C VAL A 188 19.66 -4.63 -28.40
N THR A 189 20.04 -3.55 -29.06
CA THR A 189 21.43 -3.28 -29.47
C THR A 189 21.92 -1.93 -28.96
N VAL A 190 23.09 -1.90 -28.35
CA VAL A 190 23.76 -0.65 -27.95
C VAL A 190 24.27 0.04 -29.22
N VAL A 191 23.81 1.26 -29.47
CA VAL A 191 24.23 2.09 -30.61
C VAL A 191 25.31 3.11 -30.22
N GLU A 192 25.29 3.58 -28.96
CA GLU A 192 26.30 4.47 -28.40
C GLU A 192 26.66 4.00 -26.99
N ASP A 193 27.96 3.90 -26.69
CA ASP A 193 28.46 3.38 -25.43
C ASP A 193 29.05 4.50 -24.53
N GLU A 194 29.56 4.12 -23.36
CA GLU A 194 30.13 5.07 -22.41
C GLU A 194 31.33 5.84 -22.96
N ARG A 195 32.08 5.22 -23.90
CA ARG A 195 33.26 5.84 -24.50
C ARG A 195 32.86 6.88 -25.52
N SER A 196 31.88 6.57 -26.37
CA SER A 196 31.39 7.51 -27.38
C SER A 196 30.65 8.70 -26.75
N LEU A 197 29.95 8.48 -25.64
CA LEU A 197 29.15 9.50 -24.97
C LEU A 197 29.90 10.26 -23.86
N ASN A 198 31.17 9.95 -23.64
CA ASN A 198 32.03 10.59 -22.62
C ASN A 198 31.35 10.68 -21.24
N GLY A 199 30.94 9.53 -20.69
CA GLY A 199 30.31 9.44 -19.37
C GLY A 199 29.64 8.09 -19.11
N SER A 200 29.07 7.91 -17.92
CA SER A 200 28.38 6.67 -17.51
C SER A 200 26.94 6.60 -18.07
N ARG A 201 26.83 6.62 -19.41
CA ARG A 201 25.57 6.56 -20.16
C ARG A 201 25.74 5.75 -21.43
N PHE A 202 24.65 5.20 -21.94
CA PHE A 202 24.59 4.48 -23.21
C PHE A 202 23.27 4.78 -23.92
N VAL A 203 23.22 4.55 -25.23
CA VAL A 203 22.00 4.54 -26.03
C VAL A 203 21.83 3.15 -26.64
N ALA A 204 20.62 2.61 -26.57
CA ALA A 204 20.29 1.32 -27.17
C ALA A 204 18.92 1.39 -27.86
N GLU A 205 18.79 0.59 -28.92
CA GLU A 205 17.59 0.51 -29.76
C GLU A 205 16.99 -0.90 -29.68
N GLY A 206 15.72 -1.04 -30.07
CA GLY A 206 15.05 -2.35 -30.20
C GLY A 206 14.24 -2.83 -28.99
N PHE A 207 13.90 -1.94 -28.05
CA PHE A 207 13.00 -2.26 -26.92
C PHE A 207 11.57 -2.58 -27.37
N LEU A 208 11.07 -1.81 -28.33
CA LEU A 208 9.71 -1.88 -28.86
C LEU A 208 9.72 -2.07 -30.39
N THR A 209 8.67 -2.69 -30.93
CA THR A 209 8.39 -2.62 -32.37
C THR A 209 7.70 -1.30 -32.71
N GLU A 210 7.70 -0.92 -33.98
CA GLU A 210 7.02 0.30 -34.47
C GLU A 210 5.54 0.33 -34.06
N ASP A 211 4.81 -0.78 -34.24
CA ASP A 211 3.41 -0.90 -33.80
C ASP A 211 3.23 -0.70 -32.29
N GLN A 212 4.16 -1.21 -31.48
CA GLN A 212 4.11 -1.05 -30.02
C GLN A 212 4.40 0.40 -29.62
N CYS A 213 5.35 1.07 -30.28
CA CYS A 213 5.60 2.49 -30.09
C CYS A 213 4.36 3.31 -30.42
N ASN A 214 3.77 3.10 -31.60
CA ASN A 214 2.56 3.79 -32.05
C ASN A 214 1.41 3.59 -31.05
N SER A 215 1.20 2.36 -30.58
CA SER A 215 0.17 2.04 -29.58
C SER A 215 0.35 2.82 -28.27
N LEU A 216 1.58 2.99 -27.79
CA LEU A 216 1.87 3.75 -26.57
C LEU A 216 1.76 5.27 -26.79
N VAL A 217 2.11 5.75 -27.99
CA VAL A 217 1.91 7.16 -28.37
C VAL A 217 0.42 7.50 -28.43
N GLU A 218 -0.39 6.63 -29.04
CA GLU A 218 -1.85 6.76 -29.08
C GLU A 218 -2.45 6.73 -27.66
N LEU A 219 -2.02 5.79 -26.82
CA LEU A 219 -2.42 5.75 -25.41
C LEU A 219 -2.15 7.09 -24.72
N ALA A 220 -0.95 7.66 -24.87
CA ALA A 220 -0.63 8.95 -24.29
C ALA A 220 -1.53 10.07 -24.84
N ALA A 221 -1.82 10.07 -26.14
CA ALA A 221 -2.71 11.07 -26.74
C ALA A 221 -4.15 11.01 -26.18
N GLU A 222 -4.62 9.82 -25.81
CA GLU A 222 -5.97 9.62 -25.28
C GLU A 222 -6.11 9.94 -23.79
N VAL A 223 -5.14 9.51 -22.97
CA VAL A 223 -5.30 9.54 -21.50
C VAL A 223 -4.34 10.46 -20.76
N ALA A 224 -3.34 11.04 -21.42
CA ALA A 224 -2.41 11.95 -20.76
C ALA A 224 -3.09 13.23 -20.29
N VAL A 225 -2.68 13.71 -19.12
CA VAL A 225 -3.18 14.92 -18.49
C VAL A 225 -2.17 16.05 -18.68
N ALA A 226 -2.66 17.22 -19.07
CA ALA A 226 -1.83 18.40 -19.27
C ALA A 226 -1.14 18.83 -17.96
N GLY A 227 0.19 18.91 -17.99
CA GLY A 227 1.01 19.26 -16.83
C GLY A 227 1.06 18.20 -15.72
N ASP A 228 0.75 16.93 -16.02
CA ASP A 228 0.89 15.82 -15.06
C ASP A 228 2.33 15.76 -14.52
N GLY A 229 2.49 15.65 -13.21
CA GLY A 229 3.80 15.71 -12.53
C GLY A 229 4.40 17.11 -12.37
N TYR A 230 3.72 18.18 -12.80
CA TYR A 230 4.18 19.58 -12.71
C TYR A 230 3.10 20.54 -12.18
N ASP A 231 2.23 20.07 -11.28
CA ASP A 231 1.14 20.88 -10.69
C ASP A 231 0.24 21.57 -11.74
N GLY A 232 0.01 20.89 -12.88
CA GLY A 232 -0.79 21.41 -13.99
C GLY A 232 -0.08 22.42 -14.88
N LYS A 233 1.22 22.69 -14.66
CA LYS A 233 2.03 23.55 -15.53
C LYS A 233 2.27 22.86 -16.87
N GLN A 234 1.60 23.32 -17.91
CA GLN A 234 1.65 22.73 -19.26
C GLN A 234 2.95 23.02 -20.02
N SER A 235 3.76 23.98 -19.58
CA SER A 235 5.03 24.35 -20.22
C SER A 235 6.16 24.35 -19.17
N PRO A 236 6.51 23.19 -18.60
CA PRO A 236 7.37 23.12 -17.42
C PRO A 236 8.82 23.52 -17.69
N HIS A 237 9.38 23.16 -18.86
CA HIS A 237 10.79 23.38 -19.19
C HIS A 237 11.01 24.55 -20.14
N SER A 238 10.08 24.79 -21.06
CA SER A 238 10.16 25.90 -22.01
C SER A 238 8.79 26.45 -22.35
N ARG A 239 8.66 27.76 -22.57
CA ARG A 239 7.39 28.40 -23.00
C ARG A 239 6.93 27.96 -24.40
N PHE A 240 7.76 27.23 -25.12
CA PHE A 240 7.52 26.78 -26.49
C PHE A 240 7.14 25.29 -26.57
N GLU A 241 6.70 24.71 -25.46
CA GLU A 241 6.24 23.34 -25.42
C GLU A 241 4.88 23.24 -24.75
N THR A 242 4.15 22.18 -25.08
CA THR A 242 3.10 21.63 -24.23
C THR A 242 3.56 20.28 -23.69
N PHE A 243 3.23 20.02 -22.43
CA PHE A 243 3.57 18.81 -21.70
C PHE A 243 2.28 18.12 -21.25
N ASN A 244 2.13 16.88 -21.66
CA ASN A 244 1.07 15.99 -21.18
C ASN A 244 1.73 14.72 -20.65
N GLY A 245 1.22 14.19 -19.54
CA GLY A 245 1.78 12.99 -18.95
C GLY A 245 0.73 12.13 -18.27
N ILE A 246 1.08 10.87 -18.05
CA ILE A 246 0.33 9.97 -17.21
C ILE A 246 1.24 8.95 -16.53
N THR A 247 1.03 8.72 -15.25
CA THR A 247 1.77 7.70 -14.50
C THR A 247 1.24 6.29 -14.76
N LEU A 248 2.10 5.29 -14.59
CA LEU A 248 1.71 3.88 -14.67
C LEU A 248 0.59 3.51 -13.68
N GLY A 249 0.59 4.13 -12.49
CA GLY A 249 -0.46 3.95 -11.49
C GLY A 249 -1.82 4.47 -11.97
N SER A 250 -1.84 5.65 -12.60
CA SER A 250 -3.06 6.19 -13.21
C SER A 250 -3.58 5.29 -14.34
N ILE A 251 -2.69 4.77 -15.19
CA ILE A 251 -3.04 3.79 -16.24
C ILE A 251 -3.66 2.54 -15.63
N ALA A 252 -3.12 1.99 -14.54
CA ALA A 252 -3.70 0.84 -13.87
C ALA A 252 -5.12 1.10 -13.34
N VAL A 253 -5.38 2.31 -12.82
CA VAL A 253 -6.72 2.73 -12.39
C VAL A 253 -7.67 2.82 -13.58
N LEU A 254 -7.24 3.41 -14.70
CA LEU A 254 -8.05 3.53 -15.92
C LEU A 254 -8.34 2.15 -16.54
N THR A 255 -7.38 1.24 -16.48
CA THR A 255 -7.53 -0.16 -16.93
C THR A 255 -8.59 -0.88 -16.11
N ARG A 256 -8.54 -0.77 -14.78
CA ARG A 256 -9.55 -1.35 -13.89
C ARG A 256 -10.96 -0.80 -14.14
N LYS A 257 -11.06 0.44 -14.61
CA LYS A 257 -12.32 1.10 -14.97
C LYS A 257 -12.80 0.76 -16.39
N GLY A 258 -12.03 -0.03 -17.15
CA GLY A 258 -12.34 -0.39 -18.54
C GLY A 258 -12.14 0.75 -19.53
N VAL A 259 -11.38 1.79 -19.17
CA VAL A 259 -11.08 2.94 -20.05
C VAL A 259 -9.85 2.66 -20.90
N VAL A 260 -8.82 2.01 -20.32
CA VAL A 260 -7.59 1.62 -21.02
C VAL A 260 -7.58 0.11 -21.20
N ASP A 261 -7.13 -0.35 -22.37
CA ASP A 261 -6.95 -1.78 -22.65
C ASP A 261 -5.86 -2.40 -21.76
N ASP A 262 -6.13 -3.58 -21.21
CA ASP A 262 -5.20 -4.30 -20.33
C ASP A 262 -3.89 -4.67 -21.06
N GLY A 263 -3.95 -4.93 -22.36
CA GLY A 263 -2.78 -5.19 -23.20
C GLY A 263 -1.87 -3.97 -23.31
N LEU A 264 -2.42 -2.77 -23.46
CA LEU A 264 -1.64 -1.52 -23.50
C LEU A 264 -1.00 -1.19 -22.14
N ALA A 265 -1.73 -1.41 -21.04
CA ALA A 265 -1.21 -1.22 -19.69
C ALA A 265 -0.06 -2.21 -19.39
N ARG A 266 -0.22 -3.48 -19.78
CA ARG A 266 0.85 -4.49 -19.68
C ARG A 266 2.04 -4.16 -20.57
N LEU A 267 1.81 -3.70 -21.80
CA LEU A 267 2.88 -3.28 -22.70
C LEU A 267 3.77 -2.21 -22.05
N LEU A 268 3.16 -1.17 -21.46
CA LEU A 268 3.92 -0.12 -20.79
C LEU A 268 4.67 -0.63 -19.55
N LEU A 269 4.03 -1.48 -18.72
CA LEU A 269 4.66 -2.10 -17.56
C LEU A 269 5.86 -2.97 -17.95
N ASP A 270 5.65 -3.89 -18.90
CA ASP A 270 6.66 -4.84 -19.37
C ASP A 270 7.86 -4.12 -20.01
N THR A 271 7.57 -3.07 -20.77
CA THR A 271 8.62 -2.24 -21.40
C THR A 271 9.42 -1.46 -20.35
N SER A 272 8.75 -0.95 -19.31
CA SER A 272 9.43 -0.28 -18.20
C SER A 272 10.35 -1.26 -17.46
N GLU A 273 9.82 -2.43 -17.10
CA GLU A 273 10.58 -3.51 -16.46
C GLU A 273 11.76 -3.96 -17.32
N GLN A 274 11.58 -4.05 -18.65
CA GLN A 274 12.66 -4.36 -19.57
C GLN A 274 13.75 -3.29 -19.59
N ALA A 275 13.39 -2.00 -19.62
CA ALA A 275 14.37 -0.92 -19.53
C ALA A 275 15.19 -1.01 -18.25
N ARG A 276 14.55 -1.30 -17.11
CA ARG A 276 15.24 -1.51 -15.82
C ARG A 276 16.20 -2.70 -15.88
N ASN A 277 15.73 -3.85 -16.34
CA ASN A 277 16.54 -5.07 -16.46
C ASN A 277 17.74 -4.85 -17.40
N TYR A 278 17.57 -4.08 -18.48
CA TYR A 278 18.65 -3.77 -19.40
C TYR A 278 19.70 -2.83 -18.80
N VAL A 279 19.28 -1.80 -18.05
CA VAL A 279 20.20 -0.92 -17.31
C VAL A 279 20.99 -1.71 -16.25
N GLU A 280 20.31 -2.58 -15.50
CA GLU A 280 20.95 -3.47 -14.51
C GLU A 280 22.00 -4.38 -15.17
N ALA A 281 21.66 -4.98 -16.31
CA ALA A 281 22.55 -5.87 -17.04
C ALA A 281 23.74 -5.13 -17.67
N TYR A 282 23.49 -4.00 -18.35
CA TYR A 282 24.52 -3.22 -19.04
C TYR A 282 25.60 -2.74 -18.07
N PHE A 283 25.20 -2.19 -16.91
CA PHE A 283 26.14 -1.71 -15.89
C PHE A 283 26.61 -2.80 -14.92
N ALA A 284 26.23 -4.06 -15.12
CA ALA A 284 26.56 -5.19 -14.26
C ALA A 284 26.28 -4.91 -12.77
N LEU A 285 25.10 -4.39 -12.47
CA LEU A 285 24.73 -3.98 -11.12
C LEU A 285 24.58 -5.19 -10.19
N ARG A 286 25.08 -5.08 -8.96
CA ARG A 286 24.99 -6.13 -7.95
C ARG A 286 23.64 -6.16 -7.22
N SER A 287 22.87 -5.09 -7.35
CA SER A 287 21.59 -4.88 -6.68
C SER A 287 20.54 -4.49 -7.69
N ARG A 288 19.30 -4.97 -7.49
CA ARG A 288 18.14 -4.60 -8.30
C ARG A 288 17.84 -3.11 -8.12
N LEU A 289 17.48 -2.44 -9.20
CA LEU A 289 16.96 -1.08 -9.18
C LEU A 289 15.49 -1.12 -8.77
N HIS A 290 15.04 -0.03 -8.14
CA HIS A 290 13.64 0.18 -7.82
C HIS A 290 13.13 1.42 -8.55
N PHE A 291 11.89 1.37 -9.04
CA PHE A 291 11.31 2.51 -9.74
C PHE A 291 10.99 3.62 -8.76
N SER A 292 11.68 4.75 -8.91
CA SER A 292 11.23 5.99 -8.28
C SER A 292 9.92 6.47 -8.92
N TYR A 293 9.69 6.26 -10.22
CA TYR A 293 8.43 6.48 -10.90
C TYR A 293 8.55 5.97 -12.34
N THR A 294 7.42 5.73 -12.97
CA THR A 294 7.29 5.52 -14.42
C THR A 294 6.25 6.48 -14.94
N HIS A 295 6.61 7.25 -15.95
CA HIS A 295 5.80 8.33 -16.49
C HIS A 295 5.83 8.27 -18.01
N LEU A 296 4.67 8.05 -18.63
CA LEU A 296 4.50 8.17 -20.08
C LEU A 296 4.19 9.63 -20.39
N VAL A 297 4.99 10.25 -21.27
CA VAL A 297 4.99 11.70 -21.46
C VAL A 297 4.98 12.04 -22.95
N CYS A 298 4.14 13.00 -23.32
CA CYS A 298 4.17 13.68 -24.61
C CYS A 298 4.59 15.13 -24.43
N ARG A 299 5.71 15.50 -25.07
CA ARG A 299 6.16 16.89 -25.19
C ARG A 299 6.00 17.34 -26.63
N THR A 300 5.16 18.33 -26.87
CA THR A 300 4.88 18.84 -28.21
C THR A 300 5.47 20.23 -28.36
N ALA A 301 6.29 20.44 -29.39
CA ALA A 301 6.80 21.77 -29.71
C ALA A 301 5.66 22.65 -30.21
N MET A 302 5.51 23.85 -29.64
CA MET A 302 4.55 24.84 -30.11
C MET A 302 5.14 25.56 -31.33
N THR A 303 4.40 25.60 -32.43
CA THR A 303 4.74 26.42 -33.59
C THR A 303 4.52 27.89 -33.24
N VAL A 304 5.59 28.62 -32.94
CA VAL A 304 5.53 30.07 -32.76
C VAL A 304 6.06 30.72 -34.03
N GLU A 305 5.18 31.41 -34.76
CA GLU A 305 5.44 31.97 -36.10
C GLU A 305 6.56 33.04 -36.18
N LYS A 306 7.29 33.39 -35.11
CA LYS A 306 8.08 34.64 -35.12
C LYS A 306 9.39 34.72 -34.35
N GLU A 307 9.91 33.66 -33.74
CA GLU A 307 11.25 33.75 -33.13
C GLU A 307 12.24 33.00 -34.01
N GLY A 308 13.30 33.70 -34.42
CA GLY A 308 14.39 33.16 -35.26
C GLY A 308 15.13 32.00 -34.59
N PRO A 309 16.35 31.65 -35.04
CA PRO A 309 17.09 30.53 -34.47
C PRO A 309 17.23 30.67 -32.95
N ARG A 310 16.70 29.69 -32.21
CA ARG A 310 16.76 29.61 -30.75
C ARG A 310 18.18 29.26 -30.30
N ASN A 311 18.63 29.87 -29.21
CA ASN A 311 19.92 29.55 -28.56
C ASN A 311 19.75 28.95 -27.16
N ASP A 312 18.50 28.73 -26.71
CA ASP A 312 18.17 28.21 -25.40
C ASP A 312 17.87 26.71 -25.45
N MET A 313 18.19 26.01 -24.35
CA MET A 313 17.97 24.57 -24.23
C MET A 313 16.47 24.26 -24.10
N SER A 314 15.99 23.24 -24.82
CA SER A 314 14.62 22.74 -24.67
C SER A 314 14.36 22.11 -23.29
N HIS A 315 15.42 21.64 -22.63
CA HIS A 315 15.41 21.19 -21.25
C HIS A 315 16.79 21.48 -20.65
N ALA A 316 16.83 22.21 -19.54
CA ALA A 316 18.09 22.50 -18.87
C ALA A 316 18.79 21.20 -18.43
N VAL A 317 20.10 21.13 -18.66
CA VAL A 317 20.93 20.03 -18.16
C VAL A 317 20.88 20.06 -16.64
N HIS A 318 20.42 18.97 -16.04
CA HIS A 318 20.38 18.79 -14.60
C HIS A 318 20.77 17.35 -14.28
N ALA A 319 21.34 17.14 -13.10
CA ALA A 319 21.60 15.81 -12.59
C ALA A 319 20.53 15.43 -11.58
N ASP A 320 19.94 14.25 -11.78
CA ASP A 320 18.86 13.76 -10.94
C ASP A 320 19.33 13.13 -9.61
N ASN A 321 20.65 13.07 -9.41
CA ASN A 321 21.32 12.34 -8.33
C ASN A 321 22.48 13.09 -7.64
N CYS A 322 22.77 14.32 -8.05
CA CYS A 322 23.87 15.12 -7.49
C CYS A 322 23.68 16.64 -7.73
N LEU A 323 24.55 17.45 -7.12
CA LEU A 323 24.70 18.86 -7.47
C LEU A 323 25.67 18.98 -8.66
N LEU A 324 25.12 19.08 -9.87
CA LEU A 324 25.91 19.30 -11.09
C LEU A 324 26.57 20.69 -11.04
N GLN A 325 27.90 20.71 -11.08
CA GLN A 325 28.73 21.90 -11.11
C GLN A 325 28.95 22.39 -12.55
N PRO A 326 29.25 23.68 -12.77
CA PRO A 326 29.52 24.22 -14.11
C PRO A 326 30.70 23.56 -14.85
N ASN A 327 31.64 22.97 -14.10
CA ASN A 327 32.77 22.23 -14.66
C ASN A 327 32.45 20.76 -15.00
N GLY A 328 31.20 20.32 -14.80
CA GLY A 328 30.74 18.95 -15.02
C GLY A 328 30.84 18.04 -13.79
N ASP A 329 31.41 18.51 -12.67
CA ASP A 329 31.51 17.70 -11.46
C ASP A 329 30.14 17.44 -10.84
N CYS A 330 29.95 16.23 -10.32
CA CYS A 330 28.67 15.76 -9.79
C CYS A 330 28.80 15.48 -8.28
N ILE A 331 28.54 16.48 -7.45
CA ILE A 331 28.77 16.39 -5.99
C ILE A 331 27.57 15.72 -5.30
N LYS A 332 27.80 14.56 -4.67
CA LYS A 332 26.80 13.78 -3.94
C LYS A 332 26.73 14.16 -2.46
N GLN A 333 26.23 15.36 -2.14
CA GLN A 333 26.01 15.82 -0.76
C GLN A 333 24.67 16.53 -0.62
N ARG A 334 24.10 16.58 0.59
CA ARG A 334 22.85 17.35 0.85
C ARG A 334 23.05 18.81 0.42
N PRO A 335 22.08 19.44 -0.27
CA PRO A 335 20.70 18.99 -0.51
C PRO A 335 20.47 18.20 -1.82
N ALA A 336 21.48 17.58 -2.43
CA ALA A 336 21.29 16.78 -3.65
C ALA A 336 20.23 15.67 -3.48
N PRO A 337 19.45 15.38 -4.52
CA PRO A 337 18.52 14.25 -4.57
C PRO A 337 19.27 12.91 -4.69
N ILE A 338 20.00 12.51 -3.65
CA ILE A 338 20.88 11.31 -3.63
C ILE A 338 20.13 9.96 -3.61
N TRP A 339 18.81 9.95 -3.79
CA TRP A 339 17.96 8.75 -3.70
C TRP A 339 17.58 8.17 -5.08
N ARG A 340 18.00 8.81 -6.17
CA ARG A 340 17.88 8.25 -7.53
C ARG A 340 19.28 7.95 -8.01
N ASP A 341 19.56 6.72 -8.39
CA ASP A 341 20.91 6.35 -8.83
C ASP A 341 21.03 6.37 -10.36
N TYR A 342 19.99 5.94 -11.06
CA TYR A 342 19.91 5.82 -12.51
C TYR A 342 18.62 6.42 -13.05
N SER A 343 18.67 6.92 -14.29
CA SER A 343 17.51 7.31 -15.08
C SER A 343 17.56 6.62 -16.43
N ALA A 344 16.40 6.24 -16.95
CA ALA A 344 16.23 5.71 -18.28
C ALA A 344 15.13 6.51 -18.99
N VAL A 345 15.37 6.90 -20.23
CA VAL A 345 14.39 7.58 -21.08
C VAL A 345 14.24 6.74 -22.33
N LEU A 346 13.05 6.18 -22.53
CA LEU A 346 12.71 5.46 -23.74
C LEU A 346 11.97 6.40 -24.67
N TYR A 347 12.57 6.70 -25.81
CA TYR A 347 11.94 7.49 -26.86
C TYR A 347 11.03 6.58 -27.69
N LEU A 348 9.81 7.04 -27.97
CA LEU A 348 8.80 6.30 -28.74
C LEU A 348 8.67 6.82 -30.18
N ASN A 349 9.47 7.82 -30.56
CA ASN A 349 9.44 8.48 -31.86
C ASN A 349 10.86 8.88 -32.31
N ASP A 350 11.02 9.04 -33.62
CA ASP A 350 12.30 9.35 -34.27
C ASP A 350 12.49 10.85 -34.56
N ASP A 351 11.53 11.69 -34.13
CA ASP A 351 11.49 13.14 -34.42
C ASP A 351 12.43 13.98 -33.53
N PHE A 352 13.59 13.43 -33.15
CA PHE A 352 14.58 14.13 -32.36
C PHE A 352 15.93 14.15 -33.06
N LYS A 353 16.52 15.35 -33.18
CA LYS A 353 17.94 15.54 -33.48
C LYS A 353 18.62 16.03 -32.22
N GLY A 354 19.47 15.19 -31.64
CA GLY A 354 20.25 15.48 -30.42
C GLY A 354 21.34 16.50 -30.63
#